data_AF-A0A8X6PUN3-F1
#
_entry.id   AF-A0A8X6PUN3-F1
#
_cell.length_a   1.000
_cell.length_b   1.000
_cell.length_c   1.000
_cell.angle_alpha   90.00
_cell.angle_beta   90.00
_cell.angle_gamma   90.00
#
_symmetry.space_group_name_H-M   'P 1'
#
loop_
_entity.id
_entity.type
_entity.pdbx_description
1 polymer ?
#
loop_
_entity_poly.entity_id
_entity_poly.type
_entity_poly.pdbx_seq_one_letter_code
_entity_poly.pdbx_strand_id
1 'polypeptide(L)'
;MNLVERILEKFHVTTSRSSKRQKLQSDCPLRLIGRHFPDLVPSKKNASRKCIICSKAKVRRETRYQCNKCDVGLCVQPCFKKYHTADNL
;
A
#
# COMPACT_ATOMS: atom_id res chain seq x y z
N MET A 1 -23.10 6.53 21.61
CA MET A 1 -21.98 6.78 20.69
C MET A 1 -20.68 6.82 21.47
N ASN A 2 -20.12 5.65 21.74
CA ASN A 2 -18.84 5.50 22.41
C ASN A 2 -17.71 5.84 21.42
N LEU A 3 -16.61 6.44 21.89
CA LEU A 3 -15.47 6.82 21.04
C LEU A 3 -14.92 5.60 20.29
N VAL A 4 -14.94 4.43 20.93
CA VAL A 4 -14.53 3.15 20.35
C VAL A 4 -15.37 2.84 19.11
N GLU A 5 -16.70 2.95 19.19
CA GLU A 5 -17.63 2.69 18.07
C GLU A 5 -17.33 3.59 16.86
N ARG A 6 -17.04 4.88 17.11
CA ARG A 6 -16.73 5.85 16.04
C ARG A 6 -15.40 5.57 15.33
N ILE A 7 -14.41 5.08 16.08
CA ILE A 7 -13.10 4.69 15.51
C ILE A 7 -13.29 3.42 14.68
N LEU A 8 -14.11 2.49 15.16
CA LEU A 8 -14.42 1.29 14.42
C LEU A 8 -15.11 1.65 13.08
N GLU A 9 -16.21 2.40 13.08
CA GLU A 9 -16.89 2.80 11.83
C GLU A 9 -15.97 3.51 10.81
N LYS A 10 -15.06 4.37 11.27
CA LYS A 10 -14.20 5.17 10.38
C LYS A 10 -13.11 4.36 9.69
N PHE A 11 -12.67 3.25 10.27
CA PHE A 11 -11.51 2.48 9.78
C PHE A 11 -11.84 1.03 9.40
N HIS A 12 -13.09 0.60 9.55
CA HIS A 12 -13.51 -0.76 9.21
C HIS A 12 -13.79 -0.85 7.73
N VAL A 13 -12.79 -1.32 6.97
CA VAL A 13 -12.98 -1.78 5.60
C VAL A 13 -13.82 -3.05 5.66
N THR A 14 -15.14 -2.91 5.54
CA THR A 14 -16.01 -4.03 5.19
C THR A 14 -15.52 -4.59 3.86
N THR A 15 -15.01 -5.81 3.90
CA THR A 15 -14.66 -6.59 2.72
C THR A 15 -15.93 -6.95 1.93
N SER A 16 -16.49 -5.99 1.18
CA SER A 16 -17.38 -6.31 0.07
C SER A 16 -16.52 -6.47 -1.19
N ARG A 17 -16.43 -7.71 -1.65
CA ARG A 17 -15.86 -8.08 -2.95
C ARG A 17 -16.73 -7.43 -4.03
N SER A 18 -16.33 -6.25 -4.52
CA SER A 18 -16.94 -5.67 -5.71
C SER A 18 -15.89 -5.13 -6.66
N SER A 19 -16.04 -5.57 -7.91
CA SER A 19 -15.18 -5.38 -9.07
C SER A 19 -15.15 -3.93 -9.52
N LYS A 20 -14.45 -3.06 -8.81
CA LYS A 20 -14.00 -1.76 -9.32
C LYS A 20 -12.67 -1.42 -8.67
N ARG A 21 -11.59 -1.68 -9.42
CA ARG A 21 -10.19 -1.49 -9.03
C ARG A 21 -9.82 0.01 -9.02
N GLN A 22 -10.63 0.83 -8.37
CA GLN A 22 -10.28 2.18 -7.95
C GLN A 22 -10.15 2.15 -6.43
N LYS A 23 -9.14 1.43 -5.92
CA LYS A 23 -8.94 1.36 -4.48
C LYS A 23 -8.13 2.58 -4.04
N LEU A 24 -8.88 3.59 -3.65
CA LEU A 24 -8.50 4.69 -2.77
C LEU A 24 -7.72 4.10 -1.57
N GLN A 25 -6.38 4.07 -1.68
CA GLN A 25 -5.49 3.54 -0.64
C GLN A 25 -4.30 4.47 -0.41
N SER A 26 -4.51 5.78 -0.57
CA SER A 26 -3.62 6.81 -0.06
C SER A 26 -3.85 7.12 1.44
N ASP A 27 -5.08 6.97 1.93
CA ASP A 27 -5.51 7.60 3.19
C ASP A 27 -5.90 6.64 4.31
N CYS A 28 -5.50 5.37 4.23
CA CYS A 28 -5.57 4.48 5.39
C CYS A 28 -4.37 4.74 6.31
N PRO A 29 -4.56 5.22 7.56
CA PRO A 29 -3.46 5.44 8.51
C PRO A 29 -2.67 4.16 8.82
N LEU A 30 -3.27 3.01 8.54
CA LEU A 30 -2.66 1.69 8.68
C LEU A 30 -1.40 1.53 7.82
N ARG A 31 -1.21 2.29 6.73
CA ARG A 31 0.05 2.24 5.97
C ARG A 31 1.26 2.69 6.81
N LEU A 32 1.04 3.53 7.82
CA LEU A 32 2.10 4.15 8.65
C LEU A 32 2.25 3.49 10.01
N ILE A 33 1.14 3.05 10.59
CA ILE A 33 1.12 2.49 11.95
C ILE A 33 1.29 0.95 11.92
N GLY A 34 0.97 0.32 10.80
CA GLY A 34 1.07 -1.13 10.64
C GLY A 34 2.51 -1.64 10.44
N ARG A 35 2.79 -2.87 10.88
CA ARG A 35 4.00 -3.60 10.50
C ARG A 35 3.86 -4.10 9.06
N HIS A 36 4.60 -3.49 8.13
CA HIS A 36 4.65 -3.87 6.72
C HIS A 36 6.00 -4.47 6.39
N PHE A 37 5.99 -5.56 5.62
CA PHE A 37 7.20 -6.24 5.15
C PHE A 37 7.15 -6.35 3.63
N PRO A 38 8.28 -6.21 2.92
CA PRO A 38 8.35 -6.49 1.50
C PRO A 38 8.01 -7.95 1.25
N ASP A 39 7.14 -8.20 0.29
CA ASP A 39 6.85 -9.54 -0.23
C ASP A 39 7.06 -9.55 -1.75
N LEU A 40 7.23 -10.73 -2.33
CA LEU A 40 7.34 -10.91 -3.77
C LEU A 40 5.97 -10.75 -4.43
N VAL A 41 5.97 -10.19 -5.65
CA VAL A 41 4.75 -10.09 -6.45
C VAL A 41 4.26 -11.51 -6.79
N PRO A 42 3.00 -11.87 -6.44
CA PRO A 42 2.46 -13.20 -6.66
C PRO A 42 2.09 -13.37 -8.15
N SER A 43 3.04 -13.85 -8.96
CA SER A 43 2.81 -14.43 -10.30
C SER A 43 4.11 -15.12 -10.78
N LYS A 44 4.09 -15.67 -12.00
CA LYS A 44 5.17 -16.46 -12.64
C LYS A 44 6.55 -15.77 -12.55
N LYS A 45 7.62 -16.55 -12.79
CA LYS A 45 9.02 -16.10 -12.88
C LYS A 45 9.07 -14.74 -13.59
N ASN A 46 9.44 -13.68 -12.87
CA ASN A 46 9.60 -12.28 -13.33
C ASN A 46 8.38 -11.35 -13.25
N ALA A 47 7.35 -11.67 -12.46
CA ALA A 47 6.32 -10.70 -12.15
C ALA A 47 6.90 -9.42 -11.50
N SER A 48 6.56 -8.27 -12.08
CA SER A 48 6.98 -6.95 -11.62
C SER A 48 5.77 -6.02 -11.52
N ARG A 49 5.87 -5.03 -10.63
CA ARG A 49 4.90 -3.93 -10.50
C ARG A 49 5.62 -2.60 -10.57
N LYS A 50 4.91 -1.56 -10.99
CA LYS A 50 5.43 -0.18 -10.98
C LYS A 50 5.63 0.29 -9.53
N CYS A 51 6.78 0.88 -9.24
CA CYS A 51 7.00 1.54 -7.95
C CYS A 51 6.22 2.86 -7.89
N ILE A 52 5.29 2.99 -6.96
CA ILE A 52 4.44 4.20 -6.85
C ILE A 52 5.23 5.45 -6.45
N ILE A 53 6.25 5.30 -5.59
CA ILE A 53 7.11 6.42 -5.16
C ILE A 53 7.96 6.92 -6.33
N CYS A 54 8.59 6.02 -7.09
CA CYS A 54 9.35 6.39 -8.28
C CYS A 54 8.45 7.01 -9.35
N SER A 55 7.25 6.46 -9.54
CA SER A 55 6.27 7.00 -10.47
C SER A 55 5.91 8.45 -10.14
N LYS A 56 5.72 8.79 -8.85
CA LYS A 56 5.45 10.17 -8.43
C LYS A 56 6.63 11.09 -8.72
N ALA A 57 7.86 10.60 -8.58
CA ALA A 57 9.07 11.31 -8.98
C ALA A 57 9.31 11.33 -10.51
N LYS A 58 8.33 10.93 -11.33
CA LYS A 58 8.44 10.81 -12.81
C LYS A 58 9.54 9.85 -13.29
N VAL A 59 9.99 8.93 -12.43
CA VAL A 59 10.98 7.90 -12.77
C VAL A 59 10.28 6.57 -13.02
N ARG A 60 10.48 5.98 -14.21
CA ARG A 60 9.99 4.63 -14.52
C ARG A 60 10.90 3.60 -13.84
N ARG A 61 10.38 2.94 -12.80
CA ARG A 61 10.99 1.77 -12.16
C ARG A 61 9.95 0.70 -11.91
N GLU A 62 10.35 -0.53 -12.18
CA GLU A 62 9.61 -1.73 -11.84
C GLU A 62 10.30 -2.47 -10.70
N THR A 63 9.53 -3.20 -9.90
CA THR A 63 10.01 -3.92 -8.73
C THR A 63 9.32 -5.27 -8.67
N ARG A 64 10.08 -6.28 -8.25
CA ARG A 64 9.53 -7.62 -7.93
C ARG A 64 8.93 -7.68 -6.53
N TYR A 65 9.02 -6.59 -5.78
CA TYR A 65 8.57 -6.50 -4.41
C TYR A 65 7.33 -5.61 -4.29
N GLN A 66 6.43 -6.00 -3.40
CA GLN A 66 5.20 -5.30 -3.07
C GLN A 66 4.95 -5.31 -1.56
N CYS A 67 4.06 -4.44 -1.11
CA CYS A 67 3.43 -4.58 0.20
C CYS A 67 2.06 -5.23 0.01
N ASN A 68 1.87 -6.47 0.48
CA ASN A 68 0.59 -7.18 0.33
C ASN A 68 -0.57 -6.47 1.06
N LYS A 69 -0.29 -5.90 2.22
CA LYS A 69 -1.29 -5.21 3.05
C LYS A 69 -1.81 -3.92 2.38
N CYS A 70 -0.94 -3.23 1.66
CA CYS A 70 -1.26 -2.00 0.93
C CYS A 70 -1.51 -2.21 -0.58
N ASP A 71 -1.36 -3.44 -1.09
CA ASP A 71 -1.48 -3.80 -2.51
C ASP A 71 -0.71 -2.87 -3.49
N VAL A 72 0.50 -2.43 -3.09
CA VAL A 72 1.34 -1.52 -3.90
C VAL A 72 2.72 -2.10 -4.21
N GLY A 73 3.21 -1.83 -5.42
CA GLY A 73 4.60 -2.09 -5.80
C GLY A 73 5.54 -1.04 -5.21
N LEU A 74 6.59 -1.48 -4.52
CA LEU A 74 7.60 -0.60 -3.91
C LEU A 74 9.01 -1.20 -4.13
N CYS A 75 9.99 -0.36 -4.46
CA CYS A 75 11.39 -0.78 -4.38
C CYS A 75 11.73 -1.13 -2.93
N VAL A 76 12.47 -2.22 -2.70
CA VAL A 76 12.90 -2.66 -1.35
C VAL A 76 13.49 -1.51 -0.56
N GLN A 77 14.40 -0.76 -1.18
CA GLN A 77 14.97 0.47 -0.64
C GLN A 77 15.10 1.52 -1.75
N PRO A 78 14.93 2.82 -1.48
CA PRO A 78 14.43 3.45 -0.25
C PRO A 78 12.89 3.57 -0.19
N CYS A 79 12.20 3.12 -1.25
CA CYS A 79 10.78 3.43 -1.46
C CYS A 79 9.86 2.76 -0.42
N PHE A 80 10.17 1.53 -0.01
CA PHE A 80 9.39 0.81 1.00
C PHE A 80 9.35 1.58 2.33
N LYS A 81 10.52 1.99 2.83
CA LYS A 81 10.64 2.81 4.04
C LYS A 81 9.85 4.11 3.88
N LYS A 82 10.13 4.89 2.81
CA LYS A 82 9.45 6.18 2.58
C LYS A 82 7.93 6.07 2.59
N TYR A 83 7.38 5.05 1.93
CA TYR A 83 5.94 4.85 1.86
C TYR A 83 5.30 4.46 3.21
N HIS A 84 6.05 3.80 4.09
CA HIS A 84 5.56 3.32 5.39
C HIS A 84 5.99 4.16 6.60
N THR A 85 6.85 5.16 6.43
CA THR A 85 7.32 6.02 7.53
C THR A 85 7.06 7.51 7.34
N ALA A 86 6.80 7.98 6.12
CA ALA A 86 6.53 9.39 5.87
C ALA A 86 5.05 9.61 5.53
N ASP A 87 4.40 10.47 6.29
CA ASP A 87 3.03 10.90 6.03
C ASP A 87 2.93 11.82 4.80
N ASN A 88 4.04 12.46 4.41
CA ASN A 88 4.05 13.45 3.35
C ASN A 88 4.57 12.86 2.03
N LEU A 89 3.66 12.74 1.06
CA LEU A 89 3.94 12.36 -0.31
C LEU A 89 3.12 13.21 -1.29
#